data_AF-K6XFH4-F1
#
_entry.id   AF-K6XFH4-F1
#
_cell.length_a   1.000
_cell.length_b   1.000
_cell.length_c   1.000
_cell.angle_alpha   90.00
_cell.angle_beta   90.00
_cell.angle_gamma   90.00
#
_symmetry.space_group_name_H-M   'P 1'
#
loop_
_entity.id
_entity.type
_entity.pdbx_description
1 polymer ?
#
loop_
_entity_poly.entity_id
_entity_poly.type
_entity_poly.pdbx_seq_one_letter_code
_entity_poly.pdbx_strand_id
1 'polypeptide(L)'
;MKVIALILTVVLSINAEATPLLVTKDNTRPNILLVMLDDVGFMGLGVYGSDAVTPNIDKIAQQGMQFSRYYTAPMCGPSRAMLMTGQDSHQVGMATLVESLTPEMEQHPSYSMEWQDNQKTLASRLKKSGYQTFVSGKWGIGRNGKNLPHRFGFDRSFVLDATGASNYQEKPYMALYKTVKWFEDGKRVSLPEDFYSSRDLVDKMITYVDEADTNKPFFAYLSLQAIHIPVQVPLEYIDKYNGVFDQGWDEMRKQRLQKAINLGLVPSSTTLANVPESHRNWDELSTADKTYWARMMQVNAGMTEAADYHIGRLLKHLEKQGKLDNTLVVITSDNGSEYNTIGQGANSVIENIGTKLWMQSLNWDTDLDNLGQRDSLAAIGPEWASVTSAPFNLYKFNSSEGGQRVPLVMSGPGIRNLGLVSGRAHITDIVPTLLEQAAVPFNPDEFYGRSLTPMLNAQVDDVWGDDSFAFETSGNASVYRGNWKIALIKQPLGDEIWHLYDVVNDPGETTDLATKFPVLFQEMLNEYQAYSKMVGIIELAKGENAINQIRANAIKERVTDNWPKVLILLVVIGLIVFGIKKAKQKH
;
A
#
# COMPACT_ATOMS: atom_id res chain seq x y z
N MET A 1 -56.10 -26.68 67.67
CA MET A 1 -54.95 -26.07 68.38
C MET A 1 -53.67 -26.66 67.81
N LYS A 2 -52.79 -25.79 67.26
CA LYS A 2 -51.36 -26.01 66.90
C LYS A 2 -51.12 -27.04 65.78
N VAL A 3 -50.87 -26.67 64.52
CA VAL A 3 -49.74 -25.89 63.93
C VAL A 3 -48.37 -26.44 64.34
N ILE A 4 -47.74 -27.19 63.44
CA ILE A 4 -46.27 -27.22 63.24
C ILE A 4 -46.02 -27.17 61.73
N ALA A 5 -45.37 -26.10 61.31
CA ALA A 5 -44.93 -25.85 59.94
C ALA A 5 -43.59 -26.56 59.68
N LEU A 6 -43.46 -27.21 58.53
CA LEU A 6 -42.16 -27.62 57.98
C LEU A 6 -41.93 -26.77 56.72
N ILE A 7 -40.98 -25.84 56.83
CA ILE A 7 -40.50 -25.02 55.72
C ILE A 7 -39.52 -25.87 54.93
N LEU A 8 -39.87 -26.24 53.69
CA LEU A 8 -38.92 -26.71 52.68
C LEU A 8 -38.74 -25.58 51.67
N THR A 9 -37.58 -24.93 51.74
CA THR A 9 -37.15 -23.94 50.75
C THR A 9 -36.74 -24.70 49.48
N VAL A 10 -37.58 -24.67 48.45
CA VAL A 10 -37.18 -25.08 47.09
C VAL A 10 -36.50 -23.88 46.43
N VAL A 11 -35.17 -23.95 46.31
CA VAL A 11 -34.41 -23.05 45.44
C VAL A 11 -34.63 -23.53 44.01
N LEU A 12 -35.50 -22.85 43.27
CA LEU A 12 -35.62 -23.00 41.82
C LEU A 12 -34.44 -22.28 41.17
N SER A 13 -33.40 -23.02 40.83
CA SER A 13 -32.35 -22.57 39.92
C SER A 13 -32.95 -22.42 38.52
N ILE A 14 -33.25 -21.19 38.12
CA ILE A 14 -33.66 -20.88 36.75
C ILE A 14 -32.38 -20.88 35.91
N ASN A 15 -32.00 -22.04 35.37
CA ASN A 15 -31.08 -22.10 34.25
C ASN A 15 -31.80 -21.54 33.03
N ALA A 16 -31.60 -20.24 32.77
CA ALA A 16 -31.87 -19.68 31.46
C ALA A 16 -30.83 -20.26 30.49
N GLU A 17 -31.09 -21.44 29.95
CA GLU A 17 -30.42 -21.89 28.73
C GLU A 17 -30.77 -20.88 27.64
N ALA A 18 -29.80 -20.02 27.33
CA ALA A 18 -29.82 -19.21 26.14
C ALA A 18 -29.96 -20.17 24.96
N THR A 19 -31.17 -20.24 24.40
CA THR A 19 -31.43 -20.98 23.18
C THR A 19 -30.54 -20.34 22.11
N PRO A 20 -29.56 -21.04 21.54
CA PRO A 20 -28.77 -20.45 20.46
C PRO A 20 -29.75 -20.14 19.34
N LEU A 21 -29.81 -18.88 18.93
CA LEU A 21 -30.42 -18.49 17.67
C LEU A 21 -29.71 -19.31 16.60
N LEU A 22 -30.37 -20.39 16.16
CA LEU A 22 -30.00 -21.14 14.98
C LEU A 22 -30.16 -20.19 13.79
N VAL A 23 -29.09 -19.47 13.50
CA VAL A 23 -28.91 -18.84 12.19
C VAL A 23 -28.69 -20.00 11.22
N THR A 24 -29.76 -20.46 10.60
CA THR A 24 -29.67 -21.29 9.39
C THR A 24 -29.24 -20.38 8.25
N LYS A 25 -27.96 -19.97 8.22
CA LYS A 25 -27.34 -19.51 6.98
C LYS A 25 -26.85 -20.77 6.30
N ASP A 26 -27.23 -20.96 5.04
CA ASP A 26 -26.77 -22.06 4.21
C ASP A 26 -25.26 -22.28 4.43
N ASN A 27 -24.84 -23.54 4.58
CA ASN A 27 -23.50 -23.97 4.97
C ASN A 27 -22.44 -23.71 3.86
N THR A 28 -22.62 -22.64 3.09
CA THR A 28 -21.83 -22.27 1.92
C THR A 28 -20.70 -21.34 2.34
N ARG A 29 -19.47 -21.82 2.20
CA ARG A 29 -18.26 -21.00 2.38
C ARG A 29 -18.36 -19.71 1.56
N PRO A 30 -17.95 -18.54 2.11
CA PRO A 30 -18.12 -17.26 1.43
C PRO A 30 -17.21 -17.15 0.21
N ASN A 31 -17.60 -16.34 -0.77
CA ASN A 31 -16.63 -15.80 -1.72
C ASN A 31 -15.76 -14.77 -1.01
N ILE A 32 -14.57 -14.49 -1.54
CA ILE A 32 -13.67 -13.47 -1.00
C ILE A 32 -13.31 -12.51 -2.13
N LEU A 33 -13.55 -11.21 -1.90
CA LEU A 33 -13.06 -10.12 -2.72
C LEU A 33 -12.07 -9.30 -1.88
N LEU A 34 -10.79 -9.40 -2.22
CA LEU A 34 -9.72 -8.59 -1.64
C LEU A 34 -9.34 -7.51 -2.64
N VAL A 35 -9.58 -6.25 -2.29
CA VAL A 35 -9.22 -5.07 -3.06
C VAL A 35 -8.02 -4.40 -2.42
N MET A 36 -6.97 -4.22 -3.21
CA MET A 36 -5.78 -3.46 -2.84
C MET A 36 -5.66 -2.22 -3.72
N LEU A 37 -5.62 -1.06 -3.09
CA LEU A 37 -5.24 0.21 -3.70
C LEU A 37 -3.74 0.43 -3.52
N ASP A 38 -3.14 1.21 -4.40
CA ASP A 38 -1.68 1.45 -4.45
C ASP A 38 -1.41 2.90 -4.01
N ASP A 39 -0.65 3.08 -2.93
CA ASP A 39 -0.25 4.38 -2.37
C ASP A 39 -1.38 5.28 -1.82
N VAL A 40 -2.52 4.70 -1.43
CA VAL A 40 -3.59 5.46 -0.77
C VAL A 40 -3.20 5.75 0.69
N GLY A 41 -2.95 7.02 1.01
CA GLY A 41 -2.72 7.48 2.38
C GLY A 41 -3.96 7.30 3.28
N PHE A 42 -3.77 7.38 4.61
CA PHE A 42 -4.81 7.11 5.60
C PHE A 42 -6.11 7.90 5.36
N MET A 43 -6.03 9.18 4.99
CA MET A 43 -7.19 10.02 4.67
C MET A 43 -7.46 10.12 3.17
N GLY A 44 -7.06 9.12 2.40
CA GLY A 44 -7.24 9.07 0.94
C GLY A 44 -8.66 8.67 0.50
N LEU A 45 -9.46 8.06 1.39
CA LEU A 45 -10.83 7.59 1.11
C LEU A 45 -11.89 8.44 1.84
N GLY A 46 -13.09 8.54 1.27
CA GLY A 46 -14.20 9.36 1.77
C GLY A 46 -14.56 9.06 3.23
N VAL A 47 -14.71 7.78 3.57
CA VAL A 47 -14.96 7.32 4.95
C VAL A 47 -13.82 7.64 5.94
N TYR A 48 -12.61 7.88 5.43
CA TYR A 48 -11.47 8.37 6.22
C TYR A 48 -11.27 9.89 6.13
N GLY A 49 -12.19 10.60 5.49
CA GLY A 49 -12.19 12.06 5.41
C GLY A 49 -11.47 12.63 4.19
N SER A 50 -11.36 11.89 3.09
CA SER A 50 -10.88 12.44 1.81
C SER A 50 -11.80 13.53 1.24
N ASP A 51 -11.24 14.28 0.29
CA ASP A 51 -12.00 15.17 -0.59
C ASP A 51 -12.40 14.44 -1.89
N ALA A 52 -11.76 13.31 -2.20
CA ALA A 52 -12.18 12.42 -3.27
C ALA A 52 -13.51 11.74 -2.94
N VAL A 53 -14.38 11.60 -3.93
CA VAL A 53 -15.71 11.01 -3.78
C VAL A 53 -15.63 9.48 -3.96
N THR A 54 -15.83 8.72 -2.86
CA THR A 54 -15.71 7.23 -2.87
C THR A 54 -16.96 6.52 -2.32
N PRO A 55 -18.16 6.74 -2.90
CA PRO A 55 -19.41 6.27 -2.32
C PRO A 55 -19.54 4.74 -2.24
N ASN A 56 -18.85 3.98 -3.10
CA ASN A 56 -18.96 2.52 -3.07
C ASN A 56 -18.17 1.94 -1.89
N ILE A 57 -16.93 2.40 -1.68
CA ILE A 57 -16.11 2.03 -0.52
C ILE A 57 -16.77 2.51 0.77
N ASP A 58 -17.31 3.73 0.78
CA ASP A 58 -18.01 4.28 1.95
C ASP A 58 -19.21 3.41 2.34
N LYS A 59 -19.96 2.89 1.35
CA LYS A 59 -21.06 1.94 1.57
C LYS A 59 -20.58 0.62 2.18
N ILE A 60 -19.46 0.06 1.71
CA ILE A 60 -18.87 -1.16 2.30
C ILE A 60 -18.50 -0.91 3.77
N ALA A 61 -17.89 0.24 4.08
CA ALA A 61 -17.54 0.59 5.46
C ALA A 61 -18.76 0.75 6.36
N GLN A 62 -19.84 1.38 5.87
CA GLN A 62 -21.11 1.52 6.60
C GLN A 62 -21.81 0.17 6.86
N GLN A 63 -21.48 -0.86 6.10
CA GLN A 63 -22.06 -2.21 6.22
C GLN A 63 -21.19 -3.16 7.06
N GLY A 64 -20.01 -2.73 7.50
CA GLY A 64 -19.03 -3.59 8.17
C GLY A 64 -18.19 -2.86 9.20
N MET A 65 -16.88 -2.95 9.03
CA MET A 65 -15.89 -2.42 9.96
C MET A 65 -14.86 -1.57 9.22
N GLN A 66 -14.54 -0.43 9.79
CA GLN A 66 -13.49 0.48 9.37
C GLN A 66 -12.43 0.50 10.47
N PHE A 67 -11.18 0.21 10.13
CA PHE A 67 -10.09 0.16 11.11
C PHE A 67 -9.37 1.49 11.15
N SER A 68 -9.23 2.07 12.34
CA SER A 68 -8.41 3.25 12.55
C SER A 68 -6.93 2.90 12.68
N ARG A 69 -6.57 1.67 13.09
CA ARG A 69 -5.17 1.24 13.40
C ARG A 69 -4.78 -0.04 12.63
N TYR A 70 -4.80 0.04 11.30
CA TYR A 70 -4.27 -1.01 10.43
C TYR A 70 -2.91 -0.62 9.84
N TYR A 71 -1.96 -1.54 9.86
CA TYR A 71 -0.56 -1.28 9.56
C TYR A 71 0.01 -2.21 8.47
N THR A 72 0.79 -1.62 7.57
CA THR A 72 1.51 -2.31 6.49
C THR A 72 3.01 -1.99 6.56
N ALA A 73 3.82 -2.70 5.76
CA ALA A 73 5.16 -2.24 5.49
C ALA A 73 5.09 -0.90 4.70
N PRO A 74 6.12 -0.05 4.79
CA PRO A 74 6.10 1.25 4.13
C PRO A 74 6.43 1.19 2.62
N MET A 75 6.44 0.00 2.02
CA MET A 75 6.73 -0.22 0.60
C MET A 75 5.85 -1.33 0.00
N CYS A 76 5.47 -1.15 -1.26
CA CYS A 76 4.48 -1.97 -1.95
C CYS A 76 4.85 -3.47 -2.03
N GLY A 77 6.05 -3.81 -2.50
CA GLY A 77 6.51 -5.20 -2.66
C GLY A 77 6.47 -6.02 -1.36
N PRO A 78 7.14 -5.56 -0.28
CA PRO A 78 7.07 -6.18 1.04
C PRO A 78 5.63 -6.35 1.56
N SER A 79 4.80 -5.30 1.50
CA SER A 79 3.39 -5.36 1.93
C SER A 79 2.57 -6.40 1.16
N ARG A 80 2.72 -6.43 -0.17
CA ARG A 80 2.01 -7.40 -1.03
C ARG A 80 2.47 -8.83 -0.75
N ALA A 81 3.76 -9.04 -0.48
CA ALA A 81 4.28 -10.34 -0.09
C ALA A 81 3.70 -10.82 1.25
N MET A 82 3.62 -9.92 2.25
CA MET A 82 3.02 -10.20 3.55
C MET A 82 1.53 -10.51 3.42
N LEU A 83 0.79 -9.73 2.65
CA LEU A 83 -0.65 -9.95 2.38
C LEU A 83 -0.92 -11.28 1.67
N MET A 84 -0.03 -11.69 0.76
CA MET A 84 -0.20 -12.94 0.02
C MET A 84 0.22 -14.17 0.82
N THR A 85 1.01 -14.03 1.89
CA THR A 85 1.61 -15.19 2.59
C THR A 85 1.25 -15.30 4.07
N GLY A 86 0.87 -14.20 4.73
CA GLY A 86 0.69 -14.10 6.17
C GLY A 86 1.99 -14.17 6.97
N GLN A 87 3.13 -14.13 6.28
CA GLN A 87 4.48 -14.21 6.86
C GLN A 87 5.17 -12.84 6.76
N ASP A 88 6.25 -12.67 7.53
CA ASP A 88 7.09 -11.48 7.42
C ASP A 88 7.76 -11.41 6.03
N SER A 89 7.90 -10.21 5.47
CA SER A 89 8.45 -10.00 4.13
C SER A 89 9.87 -10.55 3.99
N HIS A 90 10.70 -10.49 5.02
CA HIS A 90 12.05 -11.04 5.01
C HIS A 90 12.04 -12.57 4.94
N GLN A 91 11.15 -13.22 5.69
CA GLN A 91 11.07 -14.69 5.72
C GLN A 91 10.70 -15.27 4.35
N VAL A 92 10.00 -14.50 3.52
CA VAL A 92 9.59 -14.88 2.17
C VAL A 92 10.45 -14.24 1.07
N GLY A 93 11.63 -13.70 1.41
CA GLY A 93 12.61 -13.22 0.43
C GLY A 93 12.30 -11.85 -0.18
N MET A 94 11.42 -11.06 0.44
CA MET A 94 10.91 -9.77 -0.05
C MET A 94 11.22 -8.61 0.92
N ALA A 95 12.38 -8.61 1.57
CA ALA A 95 12.79 -7.62 2.58
C ALA A 95 12.84 -6.15 2.11
N THR A 96 12.93 -5.91 0.80
CA THR A 96 13.07 -4.59 0.18
C THR A 96 12.54 -4.63 -1.25
N LEU A 97 12.73 -3.56 -2.02
CA LEU A 97 12.43 -3.51 -3.44
C LEU A 97 13.62 -4.04 -4.26
N VAL A 98 13.34 -4.62 -5.43
CA VAL A 98 14.37 -5.11 -6.34
C VAL A 98 15.34 -3.98 -6.72
N GLU A 99 14.82 -2.77 -6.84
CA GLU A 99 15.51 -1.57 -7.27
C GLU A 99 16.51 -1.06 -6.22
N SER A 100 16.30 -1.39 -4.94
CA SER A 100 17.14 -0.97 -3.80
C SER A 100 18.11 -2.05 -3.33
N LEU A 101 18.22 -3.18 -4.04
CA LEU A 101 19.18 -4.23 -3.69
C LEU A 101 20.64 -3.75 -3.79
N THR A 102 21.43 -4.12 -2.79
CA THR A 102 22.89 -4.05 -2.80
C THR A 102 23.48 -5.42 -3.21
N PRO A 103 24.74 -5.48 -3.68
CA PRO A 103 25.40 -6.75 -3.98
C PRO A 103 25.48 -7.73 -2.79
N GLU A 104 25.52 -7.22 -1.56
CA GLU A 104 25.49 -8.03 -0.34
C GLU A 104 24.10 -8.62 -0.12
N MET A 105 23.05 -7.80 -0.23
CA MET A 105 21.67 -8.24 -0.13
C MET A 105 21.35 -9.33 -1.15
N GLU A 106 21.81 -9.22 -2.39
CA GLU A 106 21.55 -10.23 -3.44
C GLU A 106 22.01 -11.65 -3.07
N GLN A 107 22.92 -11.80 -2.11
CA GLN A 107 23.44 -13.10 -1.66
C GLN A 107 22.67 -13.68 -0.47
N HIS A 108 21.74 -12.93 0.12
CA HIS A 108 21.04 -13.31 1.34
C HIS A 108 19.60 -13.81 1.04
N PRO A 109 19.15 -14.93 1.65
CA PRO A 109 17.82 -15.49 1.39
C PRO A 109 16.67 -14.50 1.59
N SER A 110 16.74 -13.65 2.62
CA SER A 110 15.69 -12.66 2.91
C SER A 110 15.53 -11.58 1.84
N TYR A 111 16.49 -11.47 0.92
CA TYR A 111 16.56 -10.47 -0.14
C TYR A 111 16.63 -11.11 -1.53
N SER A 112 16.25 -12.40 -1.65
CA SER A 112 16.34 -13.16 -2.90
C SER A 112 15.49 -12.56 -4.03
N MET A 113 14.37 -11.91 -3.67
CA MET A 113 13.35 -11.40 -4.58
C MET A 113 12.74 -12.48 -5.49
N GLU A 114 12.84 -13.75 -5.10
CA GLU A 114 12.30 -14.90 -5.83
C GLU A 114 11.77 -15.94 -4.84
N TRP A 115 10.52 -16.33 -5.01
CA TRP A 115 9.89 -17.38 -4.24
C TRP A 115 10.29 -18.75 -4.76
N GLN A 116 10.49 -19.68 -3.82
CA GLN A 116 10.63 -21.09 -4.12
C GLN A 116 9.28 -21.65 -4.61
N ASP A 117 9.31 -22.72 -5.43
CA ASP A 117 8.11 -23.32 -6.02
C ASP A 117 7.08 -23.82 -4.98
N ASN A 118 7.53 -24.09 -3.76
CA ASN A 118 6.68 -24.55 -2.67
C ASN A 118 6.17 -23.42 -1.75
N GLN A 119 6.44 -22.15 -2.08
CA GLN A 119 5.94 -21.02 -1.29
C GLN A 119 4.40 -21.06 -1.24
N LYS A 120 3.86 -21.13 -0.02
CA LYS A 120 2.43 -21.15 0.19
C LYS A 120 1.90 -19.72 0.25
N THR A 121 0.96 -19.39 -0.63
CA THR A 121 0.19 -18.14 -0.60
C THR A 121 -1.22 -18.38 -0.08
N LEU A 122 -1.97 -17.30 0.15
CA LEU A 122 -3.41 -17.35 0.41
C LEU A 122 -4.13 -18.04 -0.75
N ALA A 123 -3.82 -17.67 -2.00
CA ALA A 123 -4.40 -18.29 -3.19
C ALA A 123 -4.12 -19.78 -3.27
N SER A 124 -2.87 -20.22 -3.07
CA SER A 124 -2.54 -21.65 -3.13
C SER A 124 -3.25 -22.47 -2.03
N ARG A 125 -3.41 -21.88 -0.83
CA ARG A 125 -4.14 -22.52 0.27
C ARG A 125 -5.64 -22.62 -0.03
N LEU A 126 -6.26 -21.55 -0.50
CA LEU A 126 -7.68 -21.52 -0.87
C LEU A 126 -7.98 -22.46 -2.05
N LYS A 127 -7.14 -22.44 -3.09
CA LYS A 127 -7.24 -23.34 -4.25
C LYS A 127 -7.18 -24.81 -3.85
N LYS A 128 -6.25 -25.18 -2.95
CA LYS A 128 -6.16 -26.55 -2.40
C LYS A 128 -7.44 -26.96 -1.66
N SER A 129 -8.17 -26.00 -1.10
CA SER A 129 -9.47 -26.20 -0.45
C SER A 129 -10.67 -26.08 -1.38
N GLY A 130 -10.46 -26.00 -2.70
CA GLY A 130 -11.53 -26.02 -3.71
C GLY A 130 -12.12 -24.64 -4.06
N TYR A 131 -11.47 -23.55 -3.67
CA TYR A 131 -11.78 -22.23 -4.22
C TYR A 131 -11.26 -22.11 -5.65
N GLN A 132 -11.96 -21.31 -6.45
CA GLN A 132 -11.42 -20.76 -7.69
C GLN A 132 -10.69 -19.45 -7.38
N THR A 133 -9.57 -19.18 -8.02
CA THR A 133 -8.65 -18.11 -7.59
C THR A 133 -8.27 -17.19 -8.74
N PHE A 134 -8.53 -15.90 -8.58
CA PHE A 134 -8.39 -14.89 -9.62
C PHE A 134 -7.58 -13.70 -9.12
N VAL A 135 -6.72 -13.16 -9.97
CA VAL A 135 -6.06 -11.87 -9.72
C VAL A 135 -6.08 -10.99 -10.96
N SER A 136 -6.35 -9.71 -10.77
CA SER A 136 -6.16 -8.71 -11.83
C SER A 136 -5.55 -7.45 -11.26
N GLY A 137 -4.45 -6.98 -11.85
CA GLY A 137 -3.83 -5.71 -11.49
C GLY A 137 -2.33 -5.72 -11.26
N LYS A 138 -1.81 -4.81 -10.46
CA LYS A 138 -0.40 -4.78 -10.07
C LYS A 138 -0.07 -6.01 -9.23
N TRP A 139 0.92 -6.77 -9.67
CA TRP A 139 1.48 -7.86 -8.90
C TRP A 139 2.63 -7.36 -8.02
N GLY A 140 3.74 -6.93 -8.64
CA GLY A 140 4.80 -6.17 -7.96
C GLY A 140 5.53 -6.92 -6.84
N ILE A 141 5.60 -8.25 -6.88
CA ILE A 141 6.29 -9.07 -5.86
C ILE A 141 7.59 -9.65 -6.44
N GLY A 142 8.73 -9.11 -6.02
CA GLY A 142 10.06 -9.59 -6.41
C GLY A 142 10.42 -9.35 -7.87
N ARG A 143 11.32 -10.17 -8.42
CA ARG A 143 11.90 -9.97 -9.77
C ARG A 143 10.87 -10.26 -10.87
N ASN A 144 10.91 -9.43 -11.92
CA ASN A 144 10.06 -9.58 -13.11
C ASN A 144 10.16 -11.00 -13.71
N GLY A 145 9.01 -11.62 -13.92
CA GLY A 145 8.81 -12.96 -14.46
C GLY A 145 9.02 -14.08 -13.42
N LYS A 146 9.54 -13.77 -12.23
CA LYS A 146 9.92 -14.79 -11.25
C LYS A 146 8.74 -15.21 -10.39
N ASN A 147 7.97 -14.28 -9.84
CA ASN A 147 6.92 -14.66 -8.89
C ASN A 147 5.51 -14.68 -9.48
N LEU A 148 5.36 -14.93 -10.78
CA LEU A 148 4.08 -14.76 -11.49
C LEU A 148 2.92 -15.57 -10.85
N PRO A 149 1.70 -15.00 -10.75
CA PRO A 149 0.58 -15.57 -9.98
C PRO A 149 0.20 -17.02 -10.30
N HIS A 150 0.24 -17.42 -11.58
CA HIS A 150 -0.13 -18.78 -12.02
C HIS A 150 0.70 -19.89 -11.34
N ARG A 151 1.92 -19.59 -10.90
CA ARG A 151 2.78 -20.51 -10.14
C ARG A 151 2.35 -20.64 -8.67
N PHE A 152 1.72 -19.59 -8.14
CA PHE A 152 1.45 -19.44 -6.70
C PHE A 152 -0.04 -19.47 -6.39
N GLY A 153 -0.75 -20.34 -7.09
CA GLY A 153 -2.09 -20.75 -6.71
C GLY A 153 -3.24 -19.98 -7.33
N PHE A 154 -3.00 -19.06 -8.27
CA PHE A 154 -4.07 -18.43 -9.04
C PHE A 154 -4.44 -19.26 -10.28
N ASP A 155 -5.73 -19.49 -10.49
CA ASP A 155 -6.29 -20.16 -11.67
C ASP A 155 -6.32 -19.25 -12.89
N ARG A 156 -6.69 -17.97 -12.69
CA ARG A 156 -6.66 -16.92 -13.71
C ARG A 156 -5.95 -15.69 -13.18
N SER A 157 -5.19 -15.04 -14.04
CA SER A 157 -4.39 -13.87 -13.70
C SER A 157 -4.23 -12.93 -14.89
N PHE A 158 -4.44 -11.63 -14.68
CA PHE A 158 -4.05 -10.56 -15.61
C PHE A 158 -3.28 -9.49 -14.84
N VAL A 159 -1.95 -9.49 -14.92
CA VAL A 159 -1.14 -8.68 -14.01
C VAL A 159 -0.04 -7.86 -14.68
N LEU A 160 0.16 -6.66 -14.13
CA LEU A 160 1.38 -5.89 -14.32
C LEU A 160 2.44 -6.42 -13.36
N ASP A 161 3.56 -6.88 -13.91
CA ASP A 161 4.68 -7.39 -13.13
C ASP A 161 5.81 -6.35 -13.03
N ALA A 162 5.47 -5.22 -12.41
CA ALA A 162 6.35 -4.09 -12.15
C ALA A 162 5.89 -3.35 -10.88
N THR A 163 6.70 -2.41 -10.40
CA THR A 163 6.33 -1.51 -9.30
C THR A 163 5.28 -0.47 -9.70
N GLY A 164 5.08 -0.23 -10.99
CA GLY A 164 4.10 0.68 -11.55
C GLY A 164 4.32 0.86 -13.06
N ALA A 165 3.35 1.47 -13.74
CA ALA A 165 3.42 1.80 -15.17
C ALA A 165 2.39 2.90 -15.49
N SER A 166 2.38 3.38 -16.74
CA SER A 166 1.26 4.19 -17.21
C SER A 166 -0.08 3.48 -17.01
N ASN A 167 -1.10 4.26 -16.64
CA ASN A 167 -2.46 3.77 -16.52
C ASN A 167 -3.14 3.54 -17.88
N TYR A 168 -2.53 3.96 -18.99
CA TYR A 168 -3.12 3.86 -20.33
C TYR A 168 -2.33 2.98 -21.32
N GLN A 169 -1.05 2.71 -21.05
CA GLN A 169 -0.15 2.10 -22.03
C GLN A 169 1.00 1.34 -21.39
N GLU A 170 1.65 0.47 -22.17
CA GLU A 170 2.82 -0.31 -21.73
C GLU A 170 4.09 0.55 -21.66
N LYS A 171 4.05 1.60 -20.84
CA LYS A 171 5.10 2.61 -20.76
C LYS A 171 5.66 2.74 -19.35
N PRO A 172 7.00 2.69 -19.18
CA PRO A 172 7.62 2.81 -17.87
C PRO A 172 7.55 4.25 -17.34
N TYR A 173 7.42 4.36 -16.02
CA TYR A 173 7.40 5.63 -15.29
C TYR A 173 8.75 5.96 -14.62
N MET A 174 9.68 5.01 -14.57
CA MET A 174 11.03 5.19 -14.05
C MET A 174 12.08 4.93 -15.11
N ALA A 175 13.16 5.72 -15.10
CA ALA A 175 14.27 5.58 -16.05
C ALA A 175 15.06 4.27 -15.91
N LEU A 176 14.94 3.57 -14.78
CA LEU A 176 15.51 2.24 -14.55
C LEU A 176 14.83 1.18 -15.44
N TYR A 177 13.55 1.36 -15.77
CA TYR A 177 12.82 0.38 -16.57
C TYR A 177 12.92 0.69 -18.06
N LYS A 178 13.41 -0.29 -18.83
CA LYS A 178 13.38 -0.24 -20.30
C LYS A 178 12.00 -0.55 -20.87
N THR A 179 11.31 -1.47 -20.24
CA THR A 179 10.00 -1.97 -20.66
C THR A 179 9.19 -2.34 -19.42
N VAL A 180 7.88 -2.16 -19.47
CA VAL A 180 6.95 -2.75 -18.50
C VAL A 180 6.30 -3.99 -19.11
N LYS A 181 5.98 -4.99 -18.28
CA LYS A 181 5.41 -6.26 -18.76
C LYS A 181 4.15 -6.65 -18.03
N TRP A 182 3.12 -6.92 -18.83
CA TRP A 182 1.84 -7.51 -18.51
C TRP A 182 1.81 -8.99 -18.86
N PHE A 183 1.24 -9.79 -17.98
CA PHE A 183 1.08 -11.23 -18.17
C PHE A 183 -0.38 -11.64 -17.96
N GLU A 184 -0.87 -12.51 -18.84
CA GLU A 184 -2.11 -13.25 -18.63
C GLU A 184 -1.79 -14.73 -18.50
N ASP A 185 -2.13 -15.33 -17.36
CA ASP A 185 -1.90 -16.75 -17.05
C ASP A 185 -0.45 -17.20 -17.32
N GLY A 186 0.50 -16.35 -16.92
CA GLY A 186 1.94 -16.58 -17.08
C GLY A 186 2.50 -16.25 -18.46
N LYS A 187 1.67 -15.87 -19.43
CA LYS A 187 2.09 -15.53 -20.79
C LYS A 187 2.13 -14.01 -20.97
N ARG A 188 3.17 -13.50 -21.62
CA ARG A 188 3.25 -12.07 -21.97
C ARG A 188 2.09 -11.71 -22.89
N VAL A 189 1.39 -10.62 -22.57
CA VAL A 189 0.30 -10.05 -23.38
C VAL A 189 0.54 -8.58 -23.65
N SER A 190 -0.09 -8.00 -24.67
CA SER A 190 -0.08 -6.55 -24.89
C SER A 190 -1.41 -5.94 -24.46
N LEU A 191 -1.36 -4.68 -24.02
CA LEU A 191 -2.57 -3.93 -23.68
C LEU A 191 -3.36 -3.51 -24.94
N PRO A 192 -4.69 -3.42 -24.86
CA PRO A 192 -5.51 -2.81 -25.90
C PRO A 192 -5.19 -1.32 -26.05
N GLU A 193 -5.49 -0.74 -27.22
CA GLU A 193 -5.18 0.66 -27.52
C GLU A 193 -5.88 1.64 -26.57
N ASP A 194 -7.13 1.34 -26.23
CA ASP A 194 -8.00 2.14 -25.38
C ASP A 194 -7.94 1.77 -23.88
N PHE A 195 -6.90 1.03 -23.47
CA PHE A 195 -6.72 0.59 -22.07
C PHE A 195 -6.76 1.75 -21.07
N TYR A 196 -7.47 1.55 -19.96
CA TYR A 196 -7.35 2.33 -18.73
C TYR A 196 -7.36 1.39 -17.52
N SER A 197 -6.31 1.45 -16.71
CA SER A 197 -6.01 0.48 -15.64
C SER A 197 -7.22 0.16 -14.74
N SER A 198 -7.83 1.14 -14.09
CA SER A 198 -8.95 0.90 -13.16
C SER A 198 -10.15 0.24 -13.83
N ARG A 199 -10.44 0.60 -15.09
CA ARG A 199 -11.55 0.03 -15.88
C ARG A 199 -11.25 -1.40 -16.29
N ASP A 200 -10.16 -1.60 -17.02
CA ASP A 200 -9.86 -2.87 -17.68
C ASP A 200 -9.45 -3.96 -16.69
N LEU A 201 -8.82 -3.59 -15.57
CA LEU A 201 -8.53 -4.55 -14.49
C LEU A 201 -9.82 -5.07 -13.85
N VAL A 202 -10.79 -4.19 -13.61
CA VAL A 202 -12.11 -4.61 -13.12
C VAL A 202 -12.85 -5.45 -14.16
N ASP A 203 -12.78 -5.08 -15.44
CA ASP A 203 -13.45 -5.82 -16.52
C ASP A 203 -12.88 -7.24 -16.67
N LYS A 204 -11.55 -7.39 -16.50
CA LYS A 204 -10.90 -8.71 -16.41
C LYS A 204 -11.40 -9.52 -15.22
N MET A 205 -11.50 -8.91 -14.03
CA MET A 205 -12.04 -9.61 -12.86
C MET A 205 -13.50 -10.05 -13.04
N ILE A 206 -14.34 -9.17 -13.59
CA ILE A 206 -15.74 -9.50 -13.94
C ILE A 206 -15.78 -10.70 -14.90
N THR A 207 -14.95 -10.69 -15.93
CA THR A 207 -14.84 -11.80 -16.89
C THR A 207 -14.46 -13.11 -16.19
N TYR A 208 -13.46 -13.09 -15.30
CA TYR A 208 -13.05 -14.30 -14.56
C TYR A 208 -14.13 -14.81 -13.62
N VAL A 209 -14.90 -13.92 -12.99
CA VAL A 209 -16.05 -14.30 -12.14
C VAL A 209 -17.20 -14.89 -12.98
N ASP A 210 -17.43 -14.39 -14.19
CA ASP A 210 -18.45 -14.89 -15.11
C ASP A 210 -18.12 -16.28 -15.68
N GLU A 211 -16.85 -16.53 -15.95
CA GLU A 211 -16.35 -17.82 -16.42
C GLU A 211 -16.22 -18.88 -15.31
N ALA A 212 -16.37 -18.47 -14.04
CA ALA A 212 -16.20 -19.34 -12.88
C ALA A 212 -17.36 -20.34 -12.72
N ASP A 213 -17.05 -21.54 -12.21
CA ASP A 213 -18.04 -22.53 -11.78
C ASP A 213 -18.91 -21.95 -10.66
N THR A 214 -20.21 -21.80 -10.91
CA THR A 214 -21.16 -21.18 -9.97
C THR A 214 -21.35 -21.97 -8.67
N ASN A 215 -20.94 -23.25 -8.64
CA ASN A 215 -21.08 -24.11 -7.47
C ASN A 215 -19.87 -24.09 -6.53
N LYS A 216 -18.82 -23.33 -6.87
CA LYS A 216 -17.61 -23.22 -6.06
C LYS A 216 -17.40 -21.77 -5.62
N PRO A 217 -16.94 -21.53 -4.39
CA PRO A 217 -16.58 -20.19 -3.97
C PRO A 217 -15.34 -19.71 -4.73
N PHE A 218 -15.17 -18.40 -4.83
CA PHE A 218 -13.99 -17.80 -5.44
C PHE A 218 -13.22 -16.90 -4.46
N PHE A 219 -11.92 -16.75 -4.72
CA PHE A 219 -11.06 -15.71 -4.18
C PHE A 219 -10.64 -14.80 -5.32
N ALA A 220 -11.12 -13.55 -5.30
CA ALA A 220 -10.82 -12.51 -6.25
C ALA A 220 -9.90 -11.48 -5.60
N TYR A 221 -8.66 -11.39 -6.09
CA TYR A 221 -7.71 -10.36 -5.68
C TYR A 221 -7.64 -9.26 -6.74
N LEU A 222 -8.33 -8.14 -6.48
CA LEU A 222 -8.30 -6.95 -7.33
C LEU A 222 -7.23 -6.00 -6.81
N SER A 223 -6.09 -5.94 -7.50
CA SER A 223 -4.91 -5.22 -7.04
C SER A 223 -4.67 -4.00 -7.92
N LEU A 224 -5.42 -2.91 -7.72
CA LEU A 224 -5.37 -1.76 -8.63
C LEU A 224 -3.99 -1.10 -8.62
N GLN A 225 -3.64 -0.48 -9.76
CA GLN A 225 -2.52 0.47 -9.82
C GLN A 225 -2.91 1.84 -9.25
N ALA A 226 -4.20 2.12 -9.15
CA ALA A 226 -4.68 3.38 -8.61
C ALA A 226 -4.40 3.44 -7.10
N ILE A 227 -3.79 4.51 -6.59
CA ILE A 227 -3.54 5.83 -7.22
C ILE A 227 -2.05 6.15 -7.46
N HIS A 228 -1.23 5.11 -7.62
CA HIS A 228 0.22 5.21 -7.81
C HIS A 228 0.59 6.05 -9.04
N ILE A 229 1.77 6.64 -8.97
CA ILE A 229 2.35 7.42 -10.07
C ILE A 229 2.59 6.56 -11.33
N PRO A 230 2.45 7.13 -12.55
CA PRO A 230 2.00 8.48 -12.86
C PRO A 230 0.52 8.68 -12.52
N VAL A 231 0.19 9.80 -11.87
CA VAL A 231 -1.23 10.11 -11.61
C VAL A 231 -1.90 10.43 -12.93
N GLN A 232 -2.87 9.58 -13.30
CA GLN A 232 -3.47 9.56 -14.62
C GLN A 232 -4.93 9.09 -14.52
N VAL A 233 -5.85 9.87 -15.09
CA VAL A 233 -7.29 9.59 -15.03
C VAL A 233 -8.02 10.24 -16.22
N PRO A 234 -9.12 9.64 -16.72
CA PRO A 234 -9.94 10.27 -17.75
C PRO A 234 -10.46 11.64 -17.30
N LEU A 235 -10.54 12.60 -18.23
CA LEU A 235 -10.89 14.00 -17.96
C LEU A 235 -12.19 14.17 -17.15
N GLU A 236 -13.18 13.31 -17.39
CA GLU A 236 -14.48 13.34 -16.71
C GLU A 236 -14.40 13.18 -15.18
N TYR A 237 -13.29 12.67 -14.65
CA TYR A 237 -13.06 12.55 -13.21
C TYR A 237 -12.32 13.75 -12.61
N ILE A 238 -11.81 14.70 -13.41
CA ILE A 238 -11.00 15.83 -12.92
C ILE A 238 -11.86 17.06 -12.67
N ASP A 239 -12.75 17.42 -13.61
CA ASP A 239 -13.41 18.73 -13.66
C ASP A 239 -14.23 19.08 -12.41
N LYS A 240 -14.76 18.08 -11.70
CA LYS A 240 -15.54 18.29 -10.48
C LYS A 240 -14.69 18.77 -9.28
N TYR A 241 -13.37 18.61 -9.36
CA TYR A 241 -12.43 19.02 -8.33
C TYR A 241 -11.84 20.42 -8.59
N ASN A 242 -12.29 21.11 -9.64
CA ASN A 242 -11.88 22.50 -9.90
C ASN A 242 -12.17 23.39 -8.68
N GLY A 243 -11.16 24.11 -8.19
CA GLY A 243 -11.27 24.98 -7.01
C GLY A 243 -11.13 24.30 -5.65
N VAL A 244 -11.23 22.96 -5.57
CA VAL A 244 -11.21 22.23 -4.28
C VAL A 244 -9.86 22.37 -3.56
N PHE A 245 -8.78 22.40 -4.32
CA PHE A 245 -7.41 22.36 -3.80
C PHE A 245 -6.69 23.73 -3.84
N ASP A 246 -7.39 24.80 -4.20
CA ASP A 246 -6.79 26.14 -4.42
C ASP A 246 -6.33 26.80 -3.11
N GLN A 247 -6.89 26.38 -1.97
CA GLN A 247 -6.49 26.83 -0.64
C GLN A 247 -5.11 26.30 -0.21
N GLY A 248 -4.58 25.28 -0.89
CA GLY A 248 -3.24 24.76 -0.66
C GLY A 248 -3.08 23.74 0.46
N TRP A 249 -1.97 23.00 0.40
CA TRP A 249 -1.69 21.89 1.31
C TRP A 249 -1.48 22.31 2.77
N ASP A 250 -0.95 23.50 3.04
CA ASP A 250 -0.65 23.96 4.40
C ASP A 250 -1.93 24.10 5.24
N GLU A 251 -2.97 24.68 4.63
CA GLU A 251 -4.27 24.83 5.26
C GLU A 251 -5.06 23.51 5.21
N MET A 252 -5.00 22.79 4.09
CA MET A 252 -5.68 21.49 3.97
C MET A 252 -5.18 20.48 4.99
N ARG A 253 -3.89 20.44 5.30
CA ARG A 253 -3.34 19.52 6.32
C ARG A 253 -3.95 19.78 7.70
N LYS A 254 -4.17 21.05 8.07
CA LYS A 254 -4.85 21.43 9.33
C LYS A 254 -6.34 21.04 9.31
N GLN A 255 -7.01 21.26 8.19
CA GLN A 255 -8.40 20.83 8.01
C GLN A 255 -8.54 19.31 8.08
N ARG A 256 -7.58 18.56 7.54
CA ARG A 256 -7.52 17.09 7.65
C ARG A 256 -7.37 16.62 9.10
N LEU A 257 -6.52 17.25 9.91
CA LEU A 257 -6.48 16.96 11.36
C LEU A 257 -7.85 17.16 12.01
N GLN A 258 -8.50 18.31 11.79
CA GLN A 258 -9.80 18.58 12.40
C GLN A 258 -10.87 17.57 11.94
N LYS A 259 -10.85 17.19 10.65
CA LYS A 259 -11.76 16.19 10.09
C LYS A 259 -11.50 14.80 10.68
N ALA A 260 -10.24 14.40 10.87
CA ALA A 260 -9.88 13.13 11.51
C ALA A 260 -10.38 13.07 12.96
N ILE A 261 -10.27 14.16 13.72
CA ILE A 261 -10.82 14.28 15.08
C ILE A 261 -12.34 14.17 15.05
N ASN A 262 -13.01 14.90 14.16
CA ASN A 262 -14.48 14.90 14.06
C ASN A 262 -15.05 13.53 13.68
N LEU A 263 -14.32 12.76 12.87
CA LEU A 263 -14.66 11.40 12.47
C LEU A 263 -14.28 10.35 13.54
N GLY A 264 -13.60 10.73 14.61
CA GLY A 264 -13.13 9.82 15.66
C GLY A 264 -11.95 8.93 15.24
N LEU A 265 -11.30 9.21 14.10
CA LEU A 265 -10.17 8.43 13.59
C LEU A 265 -8.92 8.55 14.47
N VAL A 266 -8.81 9.68 15.18
CA VAL A 266 -7.71 10.02 16.10
C VAL A 266 -8.28 10.78 17.30
N PRO A 267 -7.62 10.80 18.48
CA PRO A 267 -8.08 11.57 19.62
C PRO A 267 -7.95 13.08 19.38
N SER A 268 -8.71 13.87 20.15
CA SER A 268 -8.64 15.35 20.12
C SER A 268 -7.29 15.92 20.58
N SER A 269 -6.44 15.11 21.22
CA SER A 269 -5.08 15.48 21.62
C SER A 269 -4.07 15.42 20.47
N THR A 270 -4.47 14.90 19.30
CA THR A 270 -3.57 14.75 18.16
C THR A 270 -3.04 16.09 17.68
N THR A 271 -1.73 16.17 17.45
CA THR A 271 -1.09 17.35 16.87
C THR A 271 -0.33 16.96 15.59
N LEU A 272 -0.10 17.94 14.70
CA LEU A 272 0.65 17.72 13.48
C LEU A 272 2.14 17.87 13.75
N ALA A 273 2.95 16.89 13.34
CA ALA A 273 4.40 17.05 13.27
C ALA A 273 4.77 18.17 12.28
N ASN A 274 5.92 18.81 12.50
CA ASN A 274 6.49 19.72 11.51
C ASN A 274 6.74 18.97 10.19
N VAL A 275 6.46 19.62 9.06
CA VAL A 275 6.84 19.06 7.76
C VAL A 275 8.37 19.15 7.58
N PRO A 276 8.98 18.25 6.80
CA PRO A 276 10.39 18.35 6.42
C PRO A 276 10.73 19.73 5.82
N GLU A 277 11.94 20.24 6.08
CA GLU A 277 12.41 21.54 5.56
C GLU A 277 12.44 21.62 4.02
N SER A 278 12.46 20.48 3.35
CA SER A 278 12.40 20.38 1.88
C SER A 278 11.00 20.62 1.31
N HIS A 279 9.96 20.67 2.15
CA HIS A 279 8.59 20.98 1.71
C HIS A 279 8.48 22.44 1.31
N ARG A 280 7.76 22.68 0.22
CA ARG A 280 7.47 24.03 -0.26
C ARG A 280 6.33 24.63 0.55
N ASN A 281 6.43 25.92 0.82
CA ASN A 281 5.34 26.71 1.39
C ASN A 281 4.37 27.11 0.27
N TRP A 282 3.08 26.76 0.40
CA TRP A 282 2.08 27.08 -0.60
C TRP A 282 2.00 28.58 -0.86
N ASP A 283 2.04 29.41 0.18
CA ASP A 283 1.84 30.85 0.06
C ASP A 283 2.98 31.56 -0.69
N GLU A 284 4.16 30.95 -0.72
CA GLU A 284 5.35 31.45 -1.42
C GLU A 284 5.40 31.05 -2.89
N LEU A 285 4.52 30.15 -3.34
CA LEU A 285 4.46 29.72 -4.73
C LEU A 285 3.94 30.81 -5.67
N SER A 286 4.45 30.81 -6.89
CA SER A 286 3.89 31.60 -7.98
C SER A 286 2.46 31.14 -8.30
N THR A 287 1.65 32.00 -8.92
CA THR A 287 0.29 31.63 -9.36
C THR A 287 0.32 30.41 -10.29
N ALA A 288 1.30 30.34 -11.20
CA ALA A 288 1.44 29.20 -12.12
C ALA A 288 1.72 27.90 -11.38
N ASP A 289 2.58 27.92 -10.37
CA ASP A 289 2.88 26.74 -9.55
C ASP A 289 1.68 26.32 -8.71
N LYS A 290 0.95 27.28 -8.10
CA LYS A 290 -0.29 26.98 -7.37
C LYS A 290 -1.30 26.28 -8.27
N THR A 291 -1.52 26.78 -9.49
CA THR A 291 -2.40 26.14 -10.47
C THR A 291 -1.92 24.74 -10.84
N TYR A 292 -0.62 24.56 -11.07
CA TYR A 292 -0.03 23.26 -11.39
C TYR A 292 -0.27 22.24 -10.27
N TRP A 293 0.08 22.58 -9.03
CA TRP A 293 -0.03 21.67 -7.91
C TRP A 293 -1.48 21.43 -7.48
N ALA A 294 -2.38 22.40 -7.62
CA ALA A 294 -3.82 22.17 -7.44
C ALA A 294 -4.33 21.16 -8.48
N ARG A 295 -3.98 21.32 -9.76
CA ARG A 295 -4.35 20.37 -10.83
C ARG A 295 -3.82 18.97 -10.55
N MET A 296 -2.60 18.82 -10.04
CA MET A 296 -2.05 17.52 -9.65
C MET A 296 -2.90 16.80 -8.60
N MET A 297 -3.40 17.52 -7.61
CA MET A 297 -4.27 16.96 -6.59
C MET A 297 -5.69 16.68 -7.11
N GLN A 298 -6.19 17.48 -8.06
CA GLN A 298 -7.45 17.18 -8.78
C GLN A 298 -7.36 15.87 -9.56
N VAL A 299 -6.26 15.63 -10.27
CA VAL A 299 -5.99 14.37 -10.98
C VAL A 299 -5.93 13.21 -10.00
N ASN A 300 -5.23 13.35 -8.88
CA ASN A 300 -5.15 12.31 -7.85
C ASN A 300 -6.52 11.97 -7.25
N ALA A 301 -7.32 12.97 -6.88
CA ALA A 301 -8.67 12.78 -6.38
C ALA A 301 -9.59 12.13 -7.42
N GLY A 302 -9.49 12.55 -8.68
CA GLY A 302 -10.20 11.93 -9.80
C GLY A 302 -9.81 10.47 -9.98
N MET A 303 -8.52 10.14 -9.85
CA MET A 303 -8.01 8.76 -9.96
C MET A 303 -8.56 7.87 -8.83
N THR A 304 -8.65 8.38 -7.61
CA THR A 304 -9.30 7.71 -6.48
C THR A 304 -10.78 7.45 -6.76
N GLU A 305 -11.50 8.45 -7.26
CA GLU A 305 -12.92 8.29 -7.60
C GLU A 305 -13.15 7.32 -8.76
N ALA A 306 -12.32 7.35 -9.80
CA ALA A 306 -12.41 6.39 -10.89
C ALA A 306 -12.19 4.95 -10.38
N ALA A 307 -11.24 4.75 -9.47
CA ALA A 307 -11.03 3.46 -8.82
C ALA A 307 -12.28 3.01 -8.04
N ASP A 308 -12.86 3.89 -7.20
CA ASP A 308 -14.10 3.60 -6.47
C ASP A 308 -15.27 3.27 -7.40
N TYR A 309 -15.45 4.05 -8.47
CA TYR A 309 -16.49 3.84 -9.47
C TYR A 309 -16.38 2.44 -10.10
N HIS A 310 -15.18 2.04 -10.53
CA HIS A 310 -14.97 0.73 -11.12
C HIS A 310 -15.07 -0.41 -10.09
N ILE A 311 -14.63 -0.22 -8.84
CA ILE A 311 -14.93 -1.16 -7.75
C ILE A 311 -16.45 -1.33 -7.59
N GLY A 312 -17.21 -0.23 -7.66
CA GLY A 312 -18.67 -0.23 -7.67
C GLY A 312 -19.28 -1.06 -8.80
N ARG A 313 -18.68 -1.05 -10.01
CA ARG A 313 -19.11 -1.92 -11.12
C ARG A 313 -18.98 -3.40 -10.76
N LEU A 314 -17.86 -3.81 -10.16
CA LEU A 314 -17.66 -5.19 -9.72
C LEU A 314 -18.64 -5.58 -8.60
N LEU A 315 -18.81 -4.74 -7.58
CA LEU A 315 -19.75 -4.98 -6.49
C LEU A 315 -21.18 -5.13 -7.00
N LYS A 316 -21.62 -4.23 -7.89
CA LYS A 316 -22.94 -4.29 -8.53
C LYS A 316 -23.10 -5.52 -9.41
N HIS A 317 -22.03 -5.98 -10.05
CA HIS A 317 -22.05 -7.21 -10.82
C HIS A 317 -22.27 -8.43 -9.92
N LEU A 318 -21.54 -8.52 -8.81
CA LEU A 318 -21.73 -9.57 -7.80
C LEU A 318 -23.13 -9.52 -7.17
N GLU A 319 -23.67 -8.34 -6.93
CA GLU A 319 -25.05 -8.14 -6.44
C GLU A 319 -26.08 -8.69 -7.44
N LYS A 320 -25.96 -8.36 -8.73
CA LYS A 320 -26.84 -8.87 -9.79
C LYS A 320 -26.80 -10.39 -9.94
N GLN A 321 -25.66 -11.01 -9.63
CA GLN A 321 -25.51 -12.47 -9.63
C GLN A 321 -25.98 -13.12 -8.32
N GLY A 322 -26.46 -12.35 -7.34
CA GLY A 322 -26.83 -12.85 -6.02
C GLY A 322 -25.64 -13.34 -5.19
N LYS A 323 -24.41 -12.93 -5.53
CA LYS A 323 -23.18 -13.38 -4.88
C LYS A 323 -22.68 -12.43 -3.79
N LEU A 324 -23.02 -11.14 -3.86
CA LEU A 324 -22.46 -10.11 -2.96
C LEU A 324 -22.77 -10.39 -1.48
N ASP A 325 -24.00 -10.79 -1.14
CA ASP A 325 -24.41 -11.07 0.26
C ASP A 325 -23.62 -12.22 0.92
N ASN A 326 -23.05 -13.11 0.10
CA ASN A 326 -22.17 -14.19 0.53
C ASN A 326 -20.69 -13.93 0.14
N THR A 327 -20.31 -12.67 -0.06
CA THR A 327 -18.93 -12.28 -0.35
C THR A 327 -18.34 -11.49 0.81
N LEU A 328 -17.21 -11.96 1.34
CA LEU A 328 -16.35 -11.21 2.23
C LEU A 328 -15.55 -10.19 1.41
N VAL A 329 -15.76 -8.91 1.66
CA VAL A 329 -15.09 -7.81 0.98
C VAL A 329 -14.07 -7.19 1.93
N VAL A 330 -12.82 -7.09 1.48
CA VAL A 330 -11.71 -6.44 2.18
C VAL A 330 -11.11 -5.38 1.26
N ILE A 331 -11.00 -4.13 1.72
CA ILE A 331 -10.45 -3.01 0.94
C ILE A 331 -9.35 -2.35 1.77
N THR A 332 -8.15 -2.23 1.20
CA THR A 332 -6.99 -1.67 1.89
C THR A 332 -6.03 -0.95 0.93
N SER A 333 -5.05 -0.23 1.46
CA SER A 333 -3.84 0.23 0.74
C SER A 333 -2.63 -0.65 1.10
N ASP A 334 -1.56 -0.59 0.30
CA ASP A 334 -0.32 -1.34 0.52
C ASP A 334 0.73 -0.58 1.32
N ASN A 335 0.66 0.76 1.34
CA ASN A 335 1.48 1.65 2.14
C ASN A 335 0.86 3.06 2.20
N GLY A 336 1.50 3.95 2.94
CA GLY A 336 1.15 5.37 2.99
C GLY A 336 1.28 6.09 1.64
N SER A 337 1.03 7.40 1.63
CA SER A 337 0.95 8.18 0.40
C SER A 337 2.28 8.26 -0.36
N GLU A 338 2.23 8.19 -1.69
CA GLU A 338 3.38 8.47 -2.55
C GLU A 338 3.75 9.96 -2.52
N TYR A 339 5.04 10.27 -2.46
CA TYR A 339 5.55 11.63 -2.23
C TYR A 339 6.51 12.12 -3.31
N ASN A 340 6.86 11.28 -4.28
CA ASN A 340 7.79 11.62 -5.35
C ASN A 340 7.35 12.88 -6.09
N THR A 341 8.34 13.55 -6.66
CA THR A 341 8.18 14.75 -7.46
C THR A 341 8.75 14.49 -8.86
N ILE A 342 7.97 14.78 -9.91
CA ILE A 342 8.42 14.63 -11.30
C ILE A 342 8.26 15.97 -12.03
N GLY A 343 9.27 16.34 -12.84
CA GLY A 343 9.26 17.54 -13.67
C GLY A 343 9.65 18.82 -12.92
N GLN A 344 8.81 19.26 -11.98
CA GLN A 344 9.02 20.50 -11.22
C GLN A 344 9.62 20.22 -9.83
N GLY A 345 10.88 20.59 -9.60
CA GLY A 345 11.50 20.54 -8.25
C GLY A 345 12.63 19.53 -8.05
N ALA A 346 13.25 18.98 -9.10
CA ALA A 346 14.34 18.01 -8.88
C ALA A 346 15.61 18.66 -8.30
N ASN A 347 16.24 17.94 -7.37
CA ASN A 347 17.30 18.38 -6.47
C ASN A 347 18.66 18.72 -7.12
N SER A 348 18.84 18.52 -8.43
CA SER A 348 20.05 18.97 -9.14
C SER A 348 19.84 19.24 -10.63
N VAL A 349 20.61 20.19 -11.20
CA VAL A 349 20.53 20.59 -12.62
C VAL A 349 20.87 19.42 -13.56
N ILE A 350 21.82 18.56 -13.19
CA ILE A 350 22.27 17.44 -14.03
C ILE A 350 21.24 16.30 -14.05
N GLU A 351 20.67 15.96 -12.88
CA GLU A 351 19.60 14.96 -12.76
C GLU A 351 18.34 15.41 -13.52
N ASN A 352 18.05 16.71 -13.49
CA ASN A 352 16.99 17.33 -14.29
C ASN A 352 17.18 17.12 -15.80
N ILE A 353 18.39 17.35 -16.34
CA ILE A 353 18.65 17.17 -17.79
C ILE A 353 18.48 15.70 -18.20
N GLY A 354 19.08 14.77 -17.45
CA GLY A 354 19.01 13.35 -17.75
C GLY A 354 17.58 12.80 -17.68
N THR A 355 16.79 13.27 -16.71
CA THR A 355 15.37 12.91 -16.57
C THR A 355 14.55 13.46 -17.73
N LYS A 356 14.73 14.73 -18.09
CA LYS A 356 14.03 15.36 -19.22
C LYS A 356 14.33 14.66 -20.55
N LEU A 357 15.58 14.32 -20.83
CA LEU A 357 15.94 13.59 -22.06
C LEU A 357 15.30 12.19 -22.12
N TRP A 358 15.29 11.48 -21.00
CA TRP A 358 14.61 10.18 -20.93
C TRP A 358 13.09 10.33 -21.14
N MET A 359 12.46 11.30 -20.47
CA MET A 359 11.04 11.59 -20.64
C MET A 359 10.71 11.90 -22.11
N GLN A 360 11.47 12.79 -22.75
CA GLN A 360 11.33 13.12 -24.17
C GLN A 360 11.50 11.89 -25.07
N SER A 361 12.45 11.00 -24.76
CA SER A 361 12.68 9.78 -25.56
C SER A 361 11.49 8.80 -25.55
N LEU A 362 10.65 8.89 -24.53
CA LEU A 362 9.41 8.13 -24.43
C LEU A 362 8.18 8.98 -24.75
N ASN A 363 8.31 10.25 -25.15
CA ASN A 363 7.17 11.15 -25.34
C ASN A 363 6.35 11.32 -24.04
N TRP A 364 7.03 11.56 -22.92
CA TRP A 364 6.44 12.02 -21.66
C TRP A 364 6.50 13.54 -21.57
N ASP A 365 5.44 14.17 -21.09
CA ASP A 365 5.41 15.58 -20.72
C ASP A 365 4.90 15.80 -19.29
N THR A 366 5.02 17.05 -18.83
CA THR A 366 4.47 17.55 -17.56
C THR A 366 3.72 18.85 -17.81
N ASP A 367 3.10 18.99 -18.99
CA ASP A 367 2.45 20.23 -19.39
C ASP A 367 1.11 20.35 -18.66
N LEU A 368 0.82 21.55 -18.14
CA LEU A 368 -0.36 21.81 -17.30
C LEU A 368 -1.66 21.32 -17.96
N ASP A 369 -1.82 21.59 -19.26
CA ASP A 369 -3.02 21.26 -20.03
C ASP A 369 -3.17 19.74 -20.27
N ASN A 370 -2.08 18.98 -20.12
CA ASN A 370 -2.06 17.52 -20.31
C ASN A 370 -1.98 16.73 -19.01
N LEU A 371 -1.87 17.38 -17.85
CA LEU A 371 -1.73 16.69 -16.56
C LEU A 371 -2.89 15.71 -16.31
N GLY A 372 -2.51 14.47 -15.98
CA GLY A 372 -3.45 13.36 -15.77
C GLY A 372 -3.82 12.58 -17.03
N GLN A 373 -3.40 13.04 -18.22
CA GLN A 373 -3.73 12.38 -19.48
C GLN A 373 -2.65 11.38 -19.90
N ARG A 374 -2.90 10.67 -21.01
CA ARG A 374 -2.16 9.49 -21.49
C ARG A 374 -0.64 9.65 -21.52
N ASP A 375 -0.15 10.80 -21.98
CA ASP A 375 1.28 11.08 -22.16
C ASP A 375 1.86 12.02 -21.09
N SER A 376 1.12 12.24 -20.00
CA SER A 376 1.64 12.97 -18.83
C SER A 376 2.35 12.02 -17.85
N LEU A 377 3.48 12.46 -17.30
CA LEU A 377 4.18 11.75 -16.22
C LEU A 377 4.38 12.71 -15.04
N ALA A 378 3.49 12.61 -14.06
CA ALA A 378 3.50 13.51 -12.91
C ALA A 378 3.14 12.78 -11.60
N ALA A 379 3.46 13.43 -10.48
CA ALA A 379 3.29 12.93 -9.12
C ALA A 379 2.89 14.08 -8.17
N ILE A 380 2.13 13.79 -7.12
CA ILE A 380 1.52 14.81 -6.26
C ILE A 380 2.52 15.59 -5.39
N GLY A 381 3.76 15.11 -5.25
CA GLY A 381 4.76 15.73 -4.40
C GLY A 381 4.54 15.49 -2.91
N PRO A 382 5.53 15.83 -2.08
CA PRO A 382 5.53 15.46 -0.68
C PRO A 382 4.54 16.27 0.17
N GLU A 383 4.19 17.48 -0.24
CA GLU A 383 3.28 18.33 0.50
C GLU A 383 1.84 17.81 0.44
N TRP A 384 1.36 17.44 -0.75
CA TRP A 384 0.07 16.76 -0.90
C TRP A 384 0.07 15.37 -0.27
N ALA A 385 1.18 14.63 -0.34
CA ALA A 385 1.33 13.36 0.37
C ALA A 385 1.15 13.53 1.89
N SER A 386 1.63 14.63 2.47
CA SER A 386 1.39 14.94 3.88
C SER A 386 -0.06 15.31 4.20
N VAL A 387 -0.84 15.79 3.24
CA VAL A 387 -2.29 16.02 3.41
C VAL A 387 -3.04 14.69 3.43
N THR A 388 -2.74 13.78 2.51
CA THR A 388 -3.40 12.46 2.42
C THR A 388 -2.97 11.50 3.52
N SER A 389 -1.75 11.64 4.05
CA SER A 389 -1.26 10.92 5.23
C SER A 389 -1.63 11.59 6.56
N ALA A 390 -2.17 12.82 6.55
CA ALA A 390 -2.56 13.53 7.77
C ALA A 390 -3.50 12.68 8.64
N PRO A 391 -3.48 12.84 9.98
CA PRO A 391 -2.65 13.77 10.74
C PRO A 391 -1.23 13.24 11.04
N PHE A 392 -0.83 12.14 10.39
CA PHE A 392 0.38 11.42 10.76
C PHE A 392 1.65 12.05 10.20
N ASN A 393 2.78 11.70 10.80
CA ASN A 393 4.09 12.14 10.34
C ASN A 393 4.51 11.39 9.06
N LEU A 394 5.12 12.11 8.12
CA LEU A 394 5.60 11.63 6.82
C LEU A 394 4.57 10.75 6.05
N TYR A 395 5.09 9.84 5.23
CA TYR A 395 4.37 9.13 4.17
C TYR A 395 5.20 7.92 3.72
N LYS A 396 4.87 7.29 2.57
CA LYS A 396 5.51 6.07 2.03
C LYS A 396 7.04 6.10 2.13
N PHE A 397 7.63 4.91 2.24
CA PHE A 397 9.05 4.60 2.47
C PHE A 397 9.56 4.83 3.90
N ASN A 398 8.77 5.41 4.80
CA ASN A 398 9.17 5.71 6.18
C ASN A 398 8.40 4.86 7.19
N SER A 399 9.02 4.56 8.33
CA SER A 399 8.40 3.80 9.44
C SER A 399 7.51 4.64 10.36
N SER A 400 7.22 5.88 9.99
CA SER A 400 6.24 6.73 10.68
C SER A 400 4.80 6.24 10.48
N GLU A 401 3.86 6.74 11.29
CA GLU A 401 2.44 6.42 11.15
C GLU A 401 1.95 6.76 9.72
N GLY A 402 2.41 7.86 9.12
CA GLY A 402 1.96 8.27 7.79
C GLY A 402 2.43 7.38 6.64
N GLY A 403 3.49 6.57 6.87
CA GLY A 403 4.00 5.59 5.93
C GLY A 403 3.46 4.18 6.11
N GLN A 404 3.02 3.81 7.32
CA GLN A 404 2.60 2.46 7.68
C GLN A 404 1.11 2.32 7.99
N ARG A 405 0.47 3.36 8.53
CA ARG A 405 -0.94 3.32 8.92
C ARG A 405 -1.81 3.70 7.74
N VAL A 406 -2.63 2.76 7.28
CA VAL A 406 -3.40 2.89 6.03
C VAL A 406 -4.86 2.48 6.24
N PRO A 407 -5.76 2.82 5.29
CA PRO A 407 -7.16 2.41 5.38
C PRO A 407 -7.31 0.89 5.34
N LEU A 408 -8.23 0.36 6.15
CA LEU A 408 -8.74 -1.01 6.04
C LEU A 408 -10.25 -1.01 6.32
N VAL A 409 -11.01 -1.51 5.36
CA VAL A 409 -12.46 -1.71 5.45
C VAL A 409 -12.77 -3.19 5.20
N MET A 410 -13.62 -3.77 6.04
CA MET A 410 -14.05 -5.17 5.90
C MET A 410 -15.57 -5.29 6.08
N SER A 411 -16.25 -6.05 5.21
CA SER A 411 -17.69 -6.33 5.33
C SER A 411 -18.05 -7.70 4.76
N GLY A 412 -19.16 -8.29 5.18
CA GLY A 412 -19.70 -9.51 4.58
C GLY A 412 -20.06 -10.57 5.63
N PRO A 413 -20.25 -11.84 5.22
CA PRO A 413 -20.54 -12.95 6.12
C PRO A 413 -19.50 -13.06 7.25
N GLY A 414 -19.95 -13.28 8.48
CA GLY A 414 -19.07 -13.47 9.63
C GLY A 414 -18.46 -12.18 10.19
N ILE A 415 -18.82 -11.01 9.67
CA ILE A 415 -18.39 -9.70 10.19
C ILE A 415 -19.59 -8.97 10.80
N ARG A 416 -19.45 -8.52 12.05
CA ARG A 416 -20.42 -7.61 12.68
C ARG A 416 -20.22 -6.20 12.15
N ASN A 417 -21.32 -5.51 11.90
CA ASN A 417 -21.28 -4.07 11.60
C ASN A 417 -21.02 -3.29 12.89
N LEU A 418 -19.75 -3.01 13.18
CA LEU A 418 -19.30 -2.26 14.36
C LEU A 418 -18.90 -0.82 14.01
N GLY A 419 -18.88 -0.46 12.72
CA GLY A 419 -18.39 0.83 12.27
C GLY A 419 -16.89 0.99 12.53
N LEU A 420 -16.48 2.11 13.13
CA LEU A 420 -15.08 2.42 13.40
C LEU A 420 -14.54 1.58 14.58
N VAL A 421 -13.43 0.88 14.36
CA VAL A 421 -12.70 0.13 15.39
C VAL A 421 -11.26 0.59 15.52
N SER A 422 -10.75 0.55 16.76
CA SER A 422 -9.42 1.08 17.10
C SER A 422 -8.44 0.02 17.63
N GLY A 423 -8.78 -1.26 17.50
CA GLY A 423 -7.82 -2.34 17.71
C GLY A 423 -6.74 -2.36 16.64
N ARG A 424 -5.55 -2.85 16.99
CA ARG A 424 -4.45 -2.99 16.04
C ARG A 424 -4.72 -4.15 15.09
N ALA A 425 -4.44 -3.91 13.81
CA ALA A 425 -4.41 -4.93 12.78
C ALA A 425 -3.13 -4.79 11.97
N HIS A 426 -2.48 -5.90 11.69
CA HIS A 426 -1.27 -5.99 10.89
C HIS A 426 -1.59 -6.65 9.55
N ILE A 427 -0.92 -6.26 8.46
CA ILE A 427 -1.19 -6.81 7.12
C ILE A 427 -1.11 -8.34 7.05
N THR A 428 -0.26 -8.97 7.87
CA THR A 428 -0.16 -10.45 7.94
C THR A 428 -1.35 -11.10 8.65
N ASP A 429 -2.17 -10.36 9.39
CA ASP A 429 -3.38 -10.86 10.05
C ASP A 429 -4.47 -11.22 9.05
N ILE A 430 -4.45 -10.60 7.86
CA ILE A 430 -5.46 -10.79 6.82
C ILE A 430 -5.50 -12.25 6.34
N VAL A 431 -4.34 -12.91 6.15
CA VAL A 431 -4.29 -14.29 5.65
C VAL A 431 -4.95 -15.31 6.61
N PRO A 432 -4.55 -15.43 7.89
CA PRO A 432 -5.23 -16.35 8.81
C PRO A 432 -6.70 -15.99 9.00
N THR A 433 -7.05 -14.69 8.96
CA THR A 433 -8.47 -14.25 9.01
C THR A 433 -9.27 -14.81 7.85
N LEU A 434 -8.79 -14.62 6.61
CA LEU A 434 -9.49 -15.07 5.41
C LEU A 434 -9.57 -16.60 5.33
N LEU A 435 -8.54 -17.32 5.79
CA LEU A 435 -8.57 -18.78 5.88
C LEU A 435 -9.59 -19.27 6.92
N GLU A 436 -9.68 -18.62 8.07
CA GLU A 436 -10.66 -18.96 9.11
C GLU A 436 -12.10 -18.71 8.63
N GLN A 437 -12.37 -17.55 8.04
CA GLN A 437 -13.69 -17.23 7.45
C GLN A 437 -14.06 -18.17 6.31
N ALA A 438 -13.07 -18.68 5.58
CA ALA A 438 -13.24 -19.69 4.54
C ALA A 438 -13.39 -21.12 5.07
N ALA A 439 -13.32 -21.34 6.39
CA ALA A 439 -13.26 -22.65 7.04
C ALA A 439 -12.13 -23.54 6.47
N VAL A 440 -10.97 -22.95 6.15
CA VAL A 440 -9.77 -23.65 5.69
C VAL A 440 -8.85 -23.87 6.89
N PRO A 441 -8.50 -25.12 7.24
CA PRO A 441 -7.61 -25.38 8.35
C PRO A 441 -6.20 -24.87 8.06
N PHE A 442 -5.58 -24.25 9.07
CA PHE A 442 -4.19 -23.80 9.04
C PHE A 442 -3.55 -24.00 10.42
N ASN A 443 -2.22 -24.03 10.45
CA ASN A 443 -1.48 -23.95 11.71
C ASN A 443 -1.16 -22.46 11.97
N PRO A 444 -1.61 -21.85 13.09
CA PRO A 444 -1.29 -20.47 13.43
C PRO A 444 0.21 -20.15 13.42
N ASP A 445 1.06 -21.11 13.81
CA ASP A 445 2.51 -20.93 13.86
C ASP A 445 3.18 -20.77 12.48
N GLU A 446 2.45 -20.99 11.38
CA GLU A 446 2.93 -20.69 10.02
C GLU A 446 2.91 -19.19 9.69
N PHE A 447 2.25 -18.37 10.51
CA PHE A 447 2.02 -16.96 10.23
C PHE A 447 2.74 -16.07 11.23
N TYR A 448 3.15 -14.90 10.76
CA TYR A 448 3.59 -13.81 11.62
C TYR A 448 2.39 -13.12 12.27
N GLY A 449 1.29 -13.00 11.52
CA GLY A 449 0.03 -12.44 12.01
C GLY A 449 -0.86 -13.46 12.69
N ARG A 450 -1.97 -12.96 13.22
CA ARG A 450 -3.02 -13.73 13.90
C ARG A 450 -4.39 -13.37 13.30
N SER A 451 -5.36 -14.28 13.39
CA SER A 451 -6.68 -14.01 12.82
C SER A 451 -7.39 -12.87 13.55
N LEU A 452 -7.96 -11.93 12.79
CA LEU A 452 -8.82 -10.83 13.26
C LEU A 452 -10.25 -11.31 13.58
N THR A 453 -10.61 -12.57 13.31
CA THR A 453 -11.98 -13.07 13.54
C THR A 453 -12.55 -12.76 14.93
N PRO A 454 -11.78 -12.84 16.03
CA PRO A 454 -12.26 -12.40 17.35
C PRO A 454 -12.67 -10.90 17.39
N MET A 455 -11.91 -10.01 16.75
CA MET A 455 -12.29 -8.60 16.61
C MET A 455 -13.52 -8.43 15.71
N LEU A 456 -13.57 -9.14 14.58
CA LEU A 456 -14.68 -9.08 13.63
C LEU A 456 -16.02 -9.51 14.25
N ASN A 457 -15.97 -10.31 15.31
CA ASN A 457 -17.12 -10.79 16.07
C ASN A 457 -17.39 -10.02 17.38
N ALA A 458 -16.64 -8.95 17.66
CA ALA A 458 -16.69 -8.18 18.91
C ALA A 458 -16.40 -9.03 20.17
N GLN A 459 -15.51 -10.02 20.07
CA GLN A 459 -15.06 -10.83 21.20
C GLN A 459 -13.88 -10.20 21.94
N VAL A 460 -13.02 -9.50 21.21
CA VAL A 460 -11.89 -8.73 21.74
C VAL A 460 -11.78 -7.41 20.99
N ASP A 461 -11.22 -6.39 21.63
CA ASP A 461 -10.99 -5.10 20.97
C ASP A 461 -9.70 -5.09 20.14
N ASP A 462 -8.71 -5.91 20.52
CA ASP A 462 -7.40 -6.00 19.88
C ASP A 462 -6.87 -7.44 20.00
N VAL A 463 -6.56 -8.09 18.87
CA VAL A 463 -6.02 -9.47 18.87
C VAL A 463 -4.56 -9.53 19.34
N TRP A 464 -3.84 -8.41 19.32
CA TRP A 464 -2.44 -8.34 19.73
C TRP A 464 -2.28 -8.14 21.24
N GLY A 465 -3.27 -7.56 21.95
CA GLY A 465 -3.21 -7.39 23.41
C GLY A 465 -1.92 -6.69 23.89
N ASP A 466 -1.13 -7.35 24.74
CA ASP A 466 0.17 -6.81 25.18
C ASP A 466 1.34 -7.21 24.26
N ASP A 467 1.10 -8.05 23.24
CA ASP A 467 2.12 -8.51 22.31
C ASP A 467 2.57 -7.39 21.36
N SER A 468 3.82 -7.54 20.93
CA SER A 468 4.44 -6.66 19.95
C SER A 468 4.44 -7.22 18.53
N PHE A 469 4.47 -6.32 17.56
CA PHE A 469 4.87 -6.64 16.18
C PHE A 469 5.81 -5.56 15.64
N ALA A 470 6.55 -5.91 14.60
CA ALA A 470 7.60 -5.09 14.03
C ALA A 470 7.50 -5.05 12.50
N PHE A 471 8.06 -3.99 11.94
CA PHE A 471 8.34 -3.88 10.52
C PHE A 471 9.78 -3.44 10.34
N GLU A 472 10.44 -3.95 9.31
CA GLU A 472 11.64 -3.33 8.75
C GLU A 472 11.56 -3.36 7.22
N THR A 473 11.96 -2.26 6.59
CA THR A 473 12.17 -2.22 5.15
C THR A 473 13.22 -1.17 4.80
N SER A 474 14.34 -1.62 4.24
CA SER A 474 15.44 -0.76 3.78
C SER A 474 15.98 0.22 4.84
N GLY A 475 16.17 -0.26 6.06
CA GLY A 475 16.68 0.46 7.22
C GLY A 475 15.62 1.26 7.99
N ASN A 476 14.40 1.42 7.46
CA ASN A 476 13.29 2.01 8.20
C ASN A 476 12.64 0.93 9.04
N ALA A 477 12.57 1.14 10.34
CA ALA A 477 12.11 0.12 11.28
C ALA A 477 11.13 0.67 12.32
N SER A 478 10.23 -0.18 12.80
CA SER A 478 9.29 0.17 13.86
C SER A 478 8.91 -1.05 14.69
N VAL A 479 8.62 -0.87 15.98
CA VAL A 479 7.99 -1.87 16.84
C VAL A 479 6.78 -1.25 17.54
N TYR A 480 5.65 -1.93 17.52
CA TYR A 480 4.41 -1.54 18.20
C TYR A 480 4.15 -2.47 19.38
N ARG A 481 3.84 -1.91 20.56
CA ARG A 481 3.48 -2.68 21.77
C ARG A 481 2.38 -1.95 22.55
N GLY A 482 1.14 -2.43 22.48
CA GLY A 482 -0.04 -1.78 23.04
C GLY A 482 -0.23 -0.36 22.47
N ASN A 483 -0.01 0.65 23.32
CA ASN A 483 -0.10 2.06 22.95
C ASN A 483 1.22 2.63 22.39
N TRP A 484 2.32 1.89 22.58
CA TRP A 484 3.65 2.39 22.33
C TRP A 484 4.14 2.02 20.95
N LYS A 485 4.95 2.91 20.37
CA LYS A 485 5.70 2.65 19.15
C LYS A 485 7.12 3.14 19.33
N ILE A 486 8.11 2.34 18.93
CA ILE A 486 9.43 2.88 18.60
C ILE A 486 9.59 2.92 17.08
N ALA A 487 10.26 3.94 16.57
CA ALA A 487 10.51 4.10 15.13
C ALA A 487 11.92 4.61 14.85
N LEU A 488 12.53 4.09 13.78
CA LEU A 488 13.79 4.54 13.20
C LEU A 488 13.52 4.90 11.74
N ILE A 489 13.73 6.17 11.39
CA ILE A 489 13.50 6.69 10.03
C ILE A 489 14.85 7.08 9.42
N LYS A 490 15.11 6.61 8.20
CA LYS A 490 16.38 6.87 7.51
C LYS A 490 16.41 8.26 6.87
N GLN A 491 17.63 8.77 6.65
CA GLN A 491 17.84 9.96 5.82
C GLN A 491 17.24 9.76 4.41
N PRO A 492 16.76 10.81 3.73
CA PRO A 492 16.91 12.23 4.10
C PRO A 492 15.80 12.81 4.98
N LEU A 493 14.76 12.03 5.32
CA LEU A 493 13.58 12.56 6.02
C LEU A 493 13.61 12.33 7.54
N GLY A 494 14.32 11.29 8.00
CA GLY A 494 14.59 11.04 9.41
C GLY A 494 16.03 11.38 9.82
N ASP A 495 16.31 11.32 11.10
CA ASP A 495 17.62 11.62 11.70
C ASP A 495 18.48 10.37 11.98
N GLU A 496 17.98 9.19 11.64
CA GLU A 496 18.59 7.87 11.90
C GLU A 496 18.76 7.55 13.39
N ILE A 497 17.85 8.06 14.23
CA ILE A 497 17.78 7.76 15.66
C ILE A 497 16.44 7.06 15.97
N TRP A 498 16.47 6.16 16.96
CA TRP A 498 15.25 5.54 17.48
C TRP A 498 14.53 6.51 18.41
N HIS A 499 13.24 6.71 18.18
CA HIS A 499 12.36 7.49 19.05
C HIS A 499 11.26 6.60 19.64
N LEU A 500 10.66 7.04 20.75
CA LEU A 500 9.53 6.38 21.40
C LEU A 500 8.31 7.29 21.44
N TYR A 501 7.15 6.78 21.02
CA TYR A 501 5.89 7.52 20.96
C TYR A 501 4.75 6.75 21.65
N ASP A 502 3.82 7.47 22.25
CA ASP A 502 2.49 6.97 22.61
C ASP A 502 1.54 7.26 21.43
N VAL A 503 1.39 6.30 20.52
CA VAL A 503 0.63 6.49 19.28
C VAL A 503 -0.88 6.40 19.47
N VAL A 504 -1.35 6.16 20.70
CA VAL A 504 -2.78 6.26 21.03
C VAL A 504 -3.13 7.68 21.42
N ASN A 505 -2.28 8.38 22.17
CA ASN A 505 -2.52 9.77 22.59
C ASN A 505 -1.90 10.82 21.66
N ASP A 506 -0.79 10.47 20.99
CA ASP A 506 -0.06 11.29 20.02
C ASP A 506 0.24 10.48 18.75
N PRO A 507 -0.78 10.12 17.94
CA PRO A 507 -0.55 9.42 16.68
C PRO A 507 0.16 10.28 15.63
N GLY A 508 0.36 11.58 15.89
CA GLY A 508 1.16 12.47 15.05
C GLY A 508 2.67 12.27 15.22
N GLU A 509 3.12 11.47 16.20
CA GLU A 509 4.53 11.20 16.50
C GLU A 509 5.32 12.49 16.76
N THR A 510 4.74 13.40 17.54
CA THR A 510 5.27 14.76 17.75
C THR A 510 6.14 14.88 19.00
N THR A 511 5.93 14.01 19.98
CA THR A 511 6.65 14.03 21.26
C THR A 511 7.46 12.75 21.44
N ASP A 512 8.79 12.85 21.35
CA ASP A 512 9.67 11.73 21.71
C ASP A 512 9.73 11.55 23.24
N LEU A 513 9.43 10.34 23.68
CA LEU A 513 9.32 9.94 25.08
C LEU A 513 10.45 9.00 25.52
N ALA A 514 11.45 8.75 24.68
CA ALA A 514 12.54 7.80 24.97
C ALA A 514 13.30 8.15 26.27
N THR A 515 13.57 9.45 26.49
CA THR A 515 14.23 9.93 27.71
C THR A 515 13.34 9.88 28.95
N LYS A 516 12.02 9.95 28.77
CA LYS A 516 11.02 9.92 29.84
C LYS A 516 10.71 8.49 30.30
N PHE A 517 10.73 7.53 29.37
CA PHE A 517 10.49 6.10 29.63
C PHE A 517 11.66 5.23 29.15
N PRO A 518 12.87 5.39 29.71
CA PRO A 518 14.07 4.73 29.19
C PRO A 518 14.05 3.20 29.33
N VAL A 519 13.39 2.67 30.37
CA VAL A 519 13.25 1.21 30.56
C VAL A 519 12.36 0.62 29.47
N LEU A 520 11.18 1.20 29.27
CA LEU A 520 10.24 0.81 28.22
C LEU A 520 10.89 0.90 26.83
N PHE A 521 11.60 2.00 26.57
CA PHE A 521 12.32 2.20 25.32
C PHE A 521 13.35 1.09 25.07
N GLN A 522 14.15 0.75 26.09
CA GLN A 522 15.15 -0.31 25.98
C GLN A 522 14.54 -1.69 25.78
N GLU A 523 13.41 -1.99 26.43
CA GLU A 523 12.68 -3.24 26.22
C GLU A 523 12.21 -3.39 24.76
N MET A 524 11.62 -2.34 24.19
CA MET A 524 11.16 -2.37 22.80
C MET A 524 12.33 -2.43 21.80
N LEU A 525 13.48 -1.82 22.12
CA LEU A 525 14.70 -2.01 21.34
C LEU A 525 15.18 -3.47 21.37
N ASN A 526 15.08 -4.14 22.52
CA ASN A 526 15.44 -5.55 22.64
C ASN A 526 14.47 -6.43 21.82
N GLU A 527 13.18 -6.09 21.78
CA GLU A 527 12.20 -6.74 20.91
C GLU A 527 12.55 -6.57 19.43
N TYR A 528 12.93 -5.36 19.01
CA TYR A 528 13.42 -5.13 17.65
C TYR A 528 14.66 -5.97 17.33
N GLN A 529 15.63 -6.05 18.25
CA GLN A 529 16.84 -6.86 18.06
C GLN A 529 16.52 -8.36 17.95
N ALA A 530 15.54 -8.85 18.70
CA ALA A 530 15.08 -10.23 18.60
C ALA A 530 14.40 -10.49 17.25
N TYR A 531 13.53 -9.58 16.81
CA TYR A 531 12.90 -9.60 15.49
C TYR A 531 13.95 -9.59 14.36
N SER A 532 14.92 -8.66 14.41
CA SER A 532 15.99 -8.50 13.43
C SER A 532 16.80 -9.78 13.24
N LYS A 533 17.18 -10.44 14.35
CA LYS A 533 17.89 -11.73 14.31
C LYS A 533 17.01 -12.86 13.77
N MET A 534 15.72 -12.87 14.11
CA MET A 534 14.77 -13.89 13.67
C MET A 534 14.55 -13.86 12.16
N VAL A 535 14.50 -12.67 11.56
CA VAL A 535 14.26 -12.51 10.12
C VAL A 535 15.52 -12.30 9.26
N GLY A 536 16.68 -12.16 9.91
CA GLY A 536 17.98 -12.04 9.23
C GLY A 536 18.16 -10.70 8.50
N ILE A 537 17.90 -9.59 9.19
CA ILE A 537 18.05 -8.24 8.63
C ILE A 537 19.53 -7.93 8.39
N ILE A 538 19.84 -7.35 7.23
CA ILE A 538 21.14 -6.73 6.95
C ILE A 538 21.03 -5.26 7.36
N GLU A 539 21.71 -4.89 8.44
CA GLU A 539 21.69 -3.53 8.96
C GLU A 539 22.38 -2.55 7.99
N LEU A 540 21.68 -1.49 7.63
CA LEU A 540 22.25 -0.40 6.82
C LEU A 540 23.05 0.55 7.70
N ALA A 541 24.23 0.93 7.23
CA ALA A 541 25.07 1.88 7.94
C ALA A 541 24.45 3.29 7.97
N LYS A 542 24.99 4.16 8.82
CA LYS A 542 24.59 5.56 8.89
C LYS A 542 24.81 6.25 7.54
N GLY A 543 23.78 6.93 7.02
CA GLY A 543 23.79 7.59 5.71
C GLY A 543 23.43 6.70 4.51
N GLU A 544 23.44 5.37 4.67
CA GLU A 544 22.94 4.45 3.65
C GLU A 544 21.41 4.44 3.64
N ASN A 545 20.81 4.56 2.46
CA ASN A 545 19.35 4.53 2.30
C ASN A 545 18.94 4.01 0.92
N ALA A 546 17.72 3.49 0.82
CA ALA A 546 17.17 2.91 -0.41
C ALA A 546 17.17 3.89 -1.59
N ILE A 547 16.87 5.17 -1.37
CA ILE A 547 16.76 6.16 -2.44
C ILE A 547 18.11 6.37 -3.13
N ASN A 548 19.18 6.51 -2.34
CA ASN A 548 20.53 6.62 -2.86
C ASN A 548 20.97 5.34 -3.57
N GLN A 549 20.59 4.16 -3.06
CA GLN A 549 20.88 2.89 -3.70
C GLN A 549 20.14 2.73 -5.05
N ILE A 550 18.86 3.11 -5.12
CA ILE A 550 18.08 3.12 -6.36
C ILE A 550 18.75 4.03 -7.40
N ARG A 551 19.18 5.24 -7.00
CA ARG A 551 19.92 6.15 -7.88
C ARG A 551 21.22 5.52 -8.38
N ALA A 552 22.00 4.90 -7.50
CA ALA A 552 23.25 4.23 -7.86
C ALA A 552 23.00 3.08 -8.86
N ASN A 553 21.99 2.26 -8.62
CA ASN A 553 21.58 1.17 -9.52
C ASN A 553 21.11 1.70 -10.88
N ALA A 554 20.32 2.79 -10.91
CA ALA A 554 19.88 3.42 -12.15
C ALA A 554 21.04 4.01 -12.98
N ILE A 555 22.02 4.63 -12.32
CA ILE A 555 23.24 5.13 -13.00
C ILE A 555 24.04 3.95 -13.57
N LYS A 556 24.25 2.89 -12.78
CA LYS A 556 24.98 1.68 -13.20
C LYS A 556 24.35 1.05 -14.44
N GLU A 557 23.03 0.88 -14.46
CA GLU A 557 22.32 0.33 -15.61
C GLU A 557 22.48 1.22 -16.85
N ARG A 558 22.27 2.54 -16.70
CA ARG A 558 22.42 3.51 -17.80
C ARG A 558 23.83 3.53 -18.39
N VAL A 559 24.86 3.46 -17.55
CA VAL A 559 26.27 3.39 -17.99
C VAL A 559 26.53 2.08 -18.74
N THR A 560 26.07 0.95 -18.18
CA THR A 560 26.26 -0.37 -18.78
C THR A 560 25.61 -0.47 -20.15
N ASP A 561 24.43 0.13 -20.34
CA ASP A 561 23.72 0.09 -21.62
C ASP A 561 24.28 1.04 -22.68
N ASN A 562 24.85 2.17 -22.25
CA ASN A 562 25.26 3.25 -23.16
C ASN A 562 26.78 3.38 -23.31
N TRP A 563 27.60 2.58 -22.61
CA TRP A 563 29.06 2.64 -22.75
C TRP A 563 29.53 2.51 -24.22
N PRO A 564 28.91 1.70 -25.11
CA PRO A 564 29.33 1.64 -26.51
C PRO A 564 29.06 2.96 -27.23
N LYS A 565 27.93 3.62 -26.92
CA LYS A 565 27.58 4.94 -27.48
C LYS A 565 28.50 6.04 -26.96
N VAL A 566 28.86 6.00 -25.68
CA VAL A 566 29.83 6.91 -25.07
C VAL A 566 31.21 6.72 -25.72
N LEU A 567 31.63 5.47 -25.94
CA LEU A 567 32.88 5.18 -26.65
C LEU A 567 32.87 5.74 -28.08
N ILE A 568 31.77 5.53 -28.83
CA ILE A 568 31.60 6.10 -30.18
C ILE A 568 31.67 7.63 -30.13
N LEU A 569 30.98 8.27 -29.19
CA LEU A 569 31.02 9.72 -29.02
C LEU A 569 32.45 10.22 -28.73
N LEU A 570 33.17 9.55 -27.83
CA LEU A 570 34.56 9.89 -27.52
C LEU A 570 35.49 9.70 -28.73
N VAL A 571 35.26 8.65 -29.54
CA VAL A 571 35.99 8.44 -30.80
C VAL A 571 35.68 9.56 -31.80
N VAL A 572 34.41 9.93 -31.97
CA VAL A 572 34.00 11.04 -32.86
C VAL A 572 34.60 12.36 -32.40
N ILE A 573 34.53 12.68 -31.10
CA ILE A 573 35.17 13.87 -30.53
C ILE A 573 36.67 13.83 -30.76
N GLY A 574 37.32 12.68 -30.54
CA GLY A 574 38.74 12.47 -30.81
C GLY A 574 39.10 12.73 -32.27
N LEU A 575 38.30 12.24 -33.21
CA LEU A 575 38.47 12.48 -34.65
C LEU A 575 38.27 13.95 -35.03
N ILE A 576 37.28 14.62 -34.44
CA ILE A 576 37.04 16.06 -34.65
C ILE A 576 38.23 16.87 -34.12
N VAL A 577 38.69 16.62 -32.90
CA VAL A 577 39.84 17.30 -32.29
C VAL A 577 41.11 17.05 -33.10
N PHE A 578 41.34 15.81 -33.56
CA PHE A 578 42.46 15.46 -34.42
C PHE A 578 42.36 16.16 -35.78
N GLY A 579 41.18 16.19 -36.39
CA GLY A 579 40.91 16.91 -37.64
C GLY A 579 41.16 18.41 -37.53
N ILE A 580 40.71 19.05 -36.45
CA ILE A 580 40.95 20.48 -36.16
C ILE A 580 42.46 20.74 -35.97
N LYS A 581 43.17 19.87 -35.23
CA LYS A 581 44.63 20.00 -35.06
C LYS A 581 45.37 19.88 -36.39
N LYS A 582 44.99 18.92 -37.25
CA LYS A 582 45.60 18.73 -38.57
C LYS A 582 45.29 19.88 -39.53
N ALA A 583 44.09 20.46 -39.47
CA ALA A 583 43.73 21.64 -40.25
C ALA A 583 44.53 22.87 -39.82
N LYS A 584 44.75 23.06 -38.51
CA LYS A 584 45.60 24.14 -37.97
C LYS A 584 47.10 24.00 -38.26
N GLN A 585 47.59 22.82 -38.64
CA GLN A 585 48.98 22.59 -39.05
C GLN A 585 49.22 22.76 -40.56
N LYS A 586 48.15 22.88 -41.35
CA LYS A 586 48.21 23.10 -42.81
C LYS A 586 48.03 24.58 -43.22
N HIS A 587 47.71 25.43 -42.26
CA HIS A 587 47.76 26.89 -42.35
C HIS A 587 48.94 27.36 -41.52
#